data_AF-A0A915K0K9-F1
#
_entry.id   AF-A0A915K0K9-F1
#
_cell.length_a   1.000
_cell.length_b   1.000
_cell.length_c   1.000
_cell.angle_alpha   90.00
_cell.angle_beta   90.00
_cell.angle_gamma   90.00
#
_symmetry.space_group_name_H-M   'P 1'
#
loop_
_entity.id
_entity.type
_entity.pdbx_description
1 polymer ?
#
loop_
_entity_poly.entity_id
_entity_poly.type
_entity_poly.pdbx_seq_one_letter_code
_entity_poly.pdbx_strand_id
1 'polypeptide(L)'
;MLQAFPEMLIGKSKILAILNAEEEKFVGNVEKAKKMLEKVLQIRSQALNSKDLWNMYRNNGLPKEIIQSMCQKYKVEFNDDEFELERRRHIERSKSDWVKGRALHIPY
;
A
#
# COMPACT_ATOMS: atom_id res chain seq x y z
N MET A 1 29.72 1.39 -15.91
CA MET A 1 28.26 1.17 -15.90
C MET A 1 27.65 1.13 -17.29
N LEU A 2 27.80 2.16 -18.13
CA LEU A 2 27.18 2.17 -19.48
C LEU A 2 27.70 1.08 -20.44
N GLN A 3 28.94 0.62 -20.28
CA GLN A 3 29.49 -0.53 -21.04
C GLN A 3 28.89 -1.89 -20.63
N ALA A 4 28.30 -2.00 -19.44
CA ALA A 4 27.78 -3.27 -18.92
C ALA A 4 26.31 -3.52 -19.29
N PHE A 5 25.55 -2.46 -19.61
CA PHE A 5 24.12 -2.53 -19.95
C PHE A 5 23.78 -1.56 -21.10
N PRO A 6 24.25 -1.83 -22.32
CA PRO A 6 24.04 -0.97 -23.48
C PRO A 6 22.56 -0.78 -23.85
N GLU A 7 21.70 -1.75 -23.55
CA GLU A 7 20.24 -1.69 -23.74
C GLU A 7 19.55 -0.60 -22.91
N MET A 8 20.15 -0.18 -21.79
CA MET A 8 19.64 0.96 -21.00
C MET A 8 19.73 2.27 -21.77
N LEU A 9 20.66 2.41 -22.73
CA LEU A 9 20.76 3.61 -23.57
C LEU A 9 19.63 3.69 -24.60
N ILE A 10 19.23 2.54 -25.15
CA ILE A 10 18.18 2.44 -26.18
C ILE A 10 16.80 2.75 -25.56
N GLY A 11 16.57 2.28 -24.33
CA GLY A 11 15.32 2.51 -23.60
C GLY A 11 15.31 3.72 -22.68
N LYS A 12 16.40 4.50 -22.60
CA LYS A 12 16.61 5.50 -21.53
C LYS A 12 15.45 6.47 -21.36
N SER A 13 14.96 7.06 -22.45
CA SER A 13 13.86 8.04 -22.38
C SER A 13 12.56 7.41 -21.87
N LYS A 14 12.25 6.18 -22.30
CA LYS A 14 11.07 5.42 -21.85
C LYS A 14 11.19 5.04 -20.38
N ILE A 15 12.36 4.56 -19.95
CA ILE A 15 12.63 4.21 -18.56
C ILE A 15 12.46 5.44 -17.66
N LEU A 16 13.05 6.57 -18.04
CA LEU A 16 12.91 7.83 -17.30
C LEU A 16 11.47 8.33 -17.27
N ALA A 17 10.73 8.24 -18.38
CA ALA A 17 9.33 8.64 -18.41
C ALA A 17 8.46 7.80 -17.46
N ILE A 18 8.67 6.47 -17.42
CA ILE A 18 7.97 5.57 -16.51
C ILE A 18 8.34 5.89 -15.06
N LEU A 19 9.62 6.07 -14.75
CA LEU A 19 10.09 6.42 -13.40
C LEU A 19 9.48 7.73 -12.93
N ASN A 20 9.52 8.78 -13.74
CA ASN A 20 8.96 10.09 -13.37
C ASN A 20 7.45 10.00 -13.12
N ALA A 21 6.72 9.30 -13.98
CA ALA A 21 5.27 9.13 -13.82
C ALA A 21 4.92 8.31 -12.56
N GLU A 22 5.75 7.31 -12.22
CA GLU A 22 5.56 6.51 -11.01
C GLU A 22 5.94 7.30 -9.75
N GLU A 23 7.03 8.07 -9.80
CA GLU A 23 7.46 8.94 -8.70
C GLU A 23 6.39 9.99 -8.38
N GLU A 24 5.80 10.65 -9.38
CA GLU A 24 4.74 11.62 -9.18
C GLU A 24 3.50 11.00 -8.50
N LYS A 25 3.08 9.81 -8.95
CA LYS A 25 1.98 9.06 -8.31
C LYS A 25 2.34 8.67 -6.88
N PHE A 26 3.56 8.20 -6.67
CA PHE A 26 4.04 7.75 -5.39
C PHE A 26 4.07 8.89 -4.37
N VAL A 27 4.61 10.06 -4.74
CA VAL A 27 4.59 11.27 -3.91
C VAL A 27 3.16 11.67 -3.56
N GLY A 28 2.24 11.63 -4.52
CA GLY A 28 0.82 11.90 -4.26
C GLY A 28 0.19 10.94 -3.24
N ASN A 29 0.59 9.66 -3.27
CA ASN A 29 0.11 8.65 -2.32
C ASN A 29 0.69 8.81 -0.92
N VAL A 30 1.96 9.20 -0.81
CA VAL A 30 2.63 9.53 0.47
C VAL A 30 1.94 10.71 1.13
N GLU A 31 1.65 11.78 0.38
CA GLU A 31 1.00 12.97 0.93
C GLU A 31 -0.42 12.69 1.44
N LYS A 32 -1.19 11.85 0.70
CA LYS A 32 -2.51 11.39 1.17
C LYS A 32 -2.41 10.57 2.44
N ALA A 33 -1.41 9.68 2.53
CA ALA A 33 -1.22 8.82 3.70
C ALA A 33 -0.85 9.66 4.93
N LYS A 34 0.02 10.65 4.76
CA LYS A 34 0.38 11.62 5.79
C LYS A 34 -0.85 12.34 6.35
N LYS A 35 -1.70 12.88 5.47
CA LYS A 35 -2.94 13.56 5.87
C LYS A 35 -3.91 12.64 6.62
N MET A 36 -4.03 11.37 6.23
CA MET A 36 -4.84 10.40 6.98
C MET A 36 -4.27 10.18 8.38
N LEU A 37 -2.96 9.98 8.49
CA LEU A 37 -2.31 9.71 9.76
C LEU A 37 -2.43 10.91 10.71
N GLU A 38 -2.24 12.15 10.21
CA GLU A 38 -2.49 13.38 10.95
C GLU A 38 -3.94 13.51 11.43
N LYS A 39 -4.94 13.18 10.59
CA LYS A 39 -6.34 13.18 11.00
C LYS A 39 -6.62 12.16 12.11
N VAL A 40 -6.06 10.95 12.00
CA VAL A 40 -6.29 9.93 13.04
C VAL A 40 -5.64 10.35 14.35
N LEU A 41 -4.45 10.94 14.31
CA LEU A 41 -3.77 11.50 15.49
C LEU A 41 -4.52 12.67 16.13
N GLN A 42 -5.17 13.52 15.34
CA GLN A 42 -6.00 14.61 15.85
C GLN A 42 -7.27 14.09 16.56
N ILE A 43 -7.83 12.97 16.09
CA ILE A 43 -9.10 12.42 16.60
C ILE A 43 -8.86 11.43 17.76
N ARG A 44 -7.75 10.68 17.74
CA ARG A 44 -7.43 9.65 18.73
C ARG A 44 -6.04 9.92 19.30
N SER A 45 -5.96 10.13 20.61
CA SER A 45 -4.77 10.69 21.25
C SER A 45 -3.52 9.80 21.26
N GLN A 46 -3.51 8.59 20.67
CA GLN A 46 -2.26 7.81 20.50
C GLN A 46 -2.38 6.44 19.81
N ALA A 47 -3.58 5.94 19.49
CA ALA A 47 -3.73 4.58 18.95
C ALA A 47 -4.38 4.60 17.55
N LEU A 48 -3.57 4.34 16.52
CA LEU A 48 -4.09 3.84 15.25
C LEU A 48 -4.48 2.38 15.44
N ASN A 49 -5.70 2.03 15.02
CA ASN A 49 -6.06 0.62 14.94
C ASN A 49 -5.43 0.01 13.67
N SER A 50 -5.21 -1.30 13.69
CA SER A 50 -4.57 -2.03 12.60
C SER A 50 -5.37 -2.03 11.30
N LYS A 51 -6.68 -1.78 11.37
CA LYS A 51 -7.55 -1.63 10.19
C LYS A 51 -7.31 -0.31 9.46
N ASP A 52 -7.02 0.76 10.18
CA ASP A 52 -6.67 2.06 9.60
C ASP A 52 -5.29 2.01 8.92
N LEU A 53 -4.32 1.33 9.55
CA LEU A 53 -3.01 1.06 8.94
C LEU A 53 -3.13 0.18 7.69
N TRP A 54 -3.96 -0.86 7.74
CA TRP A 54 -4.27 -1.69 6.58
C TRP A 54 -4.93 -0.90 5.45
N ASN A 55 -5.83 0.03 5.77
CA ASN A 55 -6.44 0.91 4.78
C ASN A 55 -5.42 1.83 4.10
N MET A 56 -4.39 2.29 4.82
CA MET A 56 -3.29 3.07 4.22
C MET A 56 -2.52 2.22 3.19
N TYR A 57 -2.23 0.97 3.52
CA TYR A 57 -1.61 0.03 2.58
C TYR A 57 -2.50 -0.19 1.34
N ARG A 58 -3.78 -0.52 1.55
CA ARG A 58 -4.73 -0.87 0.49
C ARG A 58 -5.09 0.31 -0.43
N ASN A 59 -5.37 1.48 0.13
CA ASN A 59 -5.92 2.60 -0.63
C ASN A 59 -4.82 3.47 -1.25
N ASN A 60 -3.65 3.55 -0.62
CA ASN A 60 -2.55 4.40 -1.08
C ASN A 60 -1.43 3.60 -1.76
N GLY A 61 -1.49 2.26 -1.74
CA GLY A 61 -0.50 1.40 -2.41
C GLY A 61 0.91 1.55 -1.86
N LEU A 62 1.06 2.04 -0.63
CA LEU A 62 2.37 2.27 -0.02
C LEU A 62 2.94 0.95 0.52
N PRO A 63 4.25 0.69 0.34
CA PRO A 63 4.93 -0.44 0.98
C PRO A 63 4.79 -0.42 2.51
N LYS A 64 4.79 -1.62 3.12
CA LYS A 64 4.65 -1.81 4.58
C LYS A 64 5.76 -1.07 5.34
N GLU A 65 6.98 -1.11 4.80
CA GLU A 65 8.19 -0.52 5.35
C GLU A 65 8.06 1.00 5.49
N ILE A 66 7.42 1.64 4.51
CA ILE A 66 7.19 3.10 4.50
C ILE A 66 6.12 3.46 5.52
N ILE A 67 5.06 2.66 5.64
CA ILE A 67 4.03 2.83 6.66
C ILE A 67 4.63 2.69 8.06
N GLN A 68 5.47 1.67 8.30
CA GLN A 68 6.17 1.49 9.57
C GLN A 68 7.08 2.68 9.91
N SER A 69 7.84 3.18 8.94
CA SER A 69 8.68 4.38 9.11
C SER A 69 7.85 5.62 9.46
N MET A 70 6.68 5.78 8.82
CA MET A 70 5.74 6.85 9.17
C MET A 70 5.20 6.67 10.60
N CYS A 71 4.75 5.47 10.99
CA CYS A 71 4.30 5.21 12.36
C CYS A 71 5.36 5.56 13.41
N GLN A 72 6.61 5.16 13.18
CA GLN A 72 7.74 5.52 14.04
C GLN A 72 7.93 7.04 14.16
N LYS A 73 7.92 7.76 13.03
CA LYS A 73 8.08 9.22 12.99
C LYS A 73 6.99 9.95 13.80
N TYR A 74 5.77 9.42 13.76
CA TYR A 74 4.61 10.01 14.44
C TYR A 74 4.34 9.42 15.83
N LYS A 75 5.25 8.57 16.34
CA LYS A 75 5.12 7.87 17.65
C LYS A 75 3.81 7.09 17.79
N VAL A 76 3.41 6.45 16.70
CA VAL A 76 2.26 5.55 16.63
C VAL A 76 2.77 4.11 16.75
N GLU A 77 2.11 3.33 17.60
CA GLU A 77 2.40 1.90 17.71
C GLU A 77 1.96 1.16 16.44
N PHE A 78 2.87 0.37 15.87
CA PHE A 78 2.58 -0.50 14.73
C PHE A 78 2.56 -1.95 15.21
N ASN A 79 1.39 -2.57 15.19
CA ASN A 79 1.24 -3.98 15.54
C ASN A 79 1.31 -4.84 14.26
N ASP A 80 2.44 -5.54 14.09
CA ASP A 80 2.68 -6.37 12.91
C ASP A 80 1.72 -7.56 12.81
N ASP A 81 1.41 -8.19 13.94
CA ASP A 81 0.55 -9.38 14.01
C ASP A 81 -0.89 -9.05 13.61
N GLU A 82 -1.41 -7.93 14.11
CA GLU A 82 -2.75 -7.45 13.73
C GLU A 82 -2.81 -7.00 12.27
N PHE A 83 -1.74 -6.39 11.75
CA PHE A 83 -1.65 -6.02 10.33
C PHE A 83 -1.68 -7.27 9.42
N GLU A 84 -0.92 -8.30 9.74
CA GLU A 84 -0.93 -9.56 8.99
C GLU A 84 -2.23 -10.35 9.16
N LEU A 85 -2.90 -10.21 10.31
CA LEU A 85 -4.25 -10.75 10.50
C LEU A 85 -5.26 -10.05 9.58
N GLU A 86 -5.24 -8.73 9.48
CA GLU A 86 -6.11 -7.98 8.55
C GLU A 86 -5.80 -8.30 7.08
N ARG A 87 -4.51 -8.47 6.73
CA ARG A 87 -4.10 -8.98 5.41
C ARG A 87 -4.75 -10.33 5.11
N ARG A 88 -4.64 -11.30 6.03
CA ARG A 88 -5.22 -12.65 5.87
C ARG A 88 -6.74 -12.60 5.74
N ARG A 89 -7.42 -11.83 6.61
CA ARG A 89 -8.88 -11.60 6.53
C ARG A 89 -9.29 -11.03 5.18
N HIS A 90 -8.50 -10.09 4.63
CA HIS A 90 -8.77 -9.53 3.31
C HIS A 90 -8.62 -10.58 2.20
N ILE A 91 -7.53 -11.36 2.21
CA ILE A 91 -7.31 -12.44 1.23
C ILE A 91 -8.43 -13.48 1.30
N GLU A 92 -8.84 -13.87 2.51
CA GLU A 92 -9.90 -14.84 2.73
C GLU A 92 -11.26 -14.33 2.23
N ARG A 93 -11.60 -13.06 2.48
CA ARG A 93 -12.80 -12.41 1.91
C ARG A 93 -12.79 -12.45 0.38
N SER A 94 -11.67 -12.06 -0.25
CA SER A 94 -11.55 -12.10 -1.71
C SER A 94 -11.68 -13.51 -2.30
N LYS A 95 -11.20 -14.54 -1.60
CA LYS A 95 -11.38 -15.94 -2.01
C LYS A 95 -12.84 -16.40 -1.83
N SER A 96 -13.48 -16.04 -0.73
CA SER A 96 -14.88 -16.38 -0.44
C SER A 96 -15.84 -15.77 -1.47
N ASP A 97 -15.62 -14.50 -1.84
CA ASP A 97 -16.41 -13.81 -2.86
C ASP A 97 -16.27 -14.48 -4.24
N TRP A 98 -15.08 -14.95 -4.58
CA TRP A 98 -14.83 -15.69 -5.82
C TRP A 98 -15.49 -17.07 -5.85
N VAL A 99 -15.47 -17.79 -4.72
CA VAL A 99 -16.14 -19.08 -4.58
C VAL A 99 -17.67 -18.91 -4.64
N LYS A 100 -18.23 -17.89 -3.97
CA LYS A 100 -19.66 -17.57 -4.03
C LYS A 100 -20.10 -17.13 -5.43
N GLY A 101 -19.29 -16.34 -6.12
CA GLY A 101 -19.55 -15.93 -7.52
C GLY A 101 -19.56 -17.11 -8.49
N ARG A 102 -18.73 -18.14 -8.25
CA ARG A 102 -18.76 -19.39 -9.02
C ARG A 102 -19.96 -20.28 -8.70
N ALA A 103 -20.35 -20.39 -7.43
CA ALA A 103 -21.48 -21.22 -7.02
C ALA A 103 -22.83 -20.71 -7.57
N LEU A 104 -22.94 -19.41 -7.85
CA LEU A 104 -24.09 -18.78 -8.51
C LEU A 104 -24.12 -18.95 -10.03
N HIS A 105 -23.07 -19.51 -10.64
CA HIS A 105 -22.95 -19.72 -12.09
C HIS A 105 -22.78 -21.20 -12.43
N ILE A 106 -23.60 -22.05 -11.81
CA ILE A 106 -23.81 -23.44 -12.26
C ILE A 106 -25.06 -23.41 -13.15
N PRO A 107 -24.95 -23.53 -14.48
CA PRO A 107 -26.13 -23.68 -15.33
C PRO A 107 -26.78 -25.04 -15.04
N TYR A 108 -28.08 -25.02 -14.78
CA TYR A 108 -28.94 -26.21 -14.83
C TYR A 108 -29.11 -26.69 -16.27
#